data_AF-A0A7J8SBZ9-F1
#
_entry.id   AF-A0A7J8SBZ9-F1
#
_cell.length_a   1.000
_cell.length_b   1.000
_cell.length_c   1.000
_cell.angle_alpha   90.00
_cell.angle_beta   90.00
_cell.angle_gamma   90.00
#
_symmetry.space_group_name_H-M   'P 1'
#
loop_
_entity.id
_entity.type
_entity.pdbx_description
1 polymer ?
#
loop_
_entity_poly.entity_id
_entity_poly.type
_entity_poly.pdbx_seq_one_letter_code
_entity_poly.pdbx_strand_id
1 'polypeptide(L)'
;MWSERSNCVGLLTGSKAFNSFIDECKVVDLPLFGKKFTWFDPKNKMSSLDRFLVDEYWLVRFNDLIQQGYDRSISGHISILLYNSSVDCVTPLTRIQHRNR
;
A
#
# COMPACT_ATOMS: atom_id res chain seq x y z
N MET A 1 9.04 10.06 -8.60
CA MET A 1 9.66 9.09 -7.67
C MET A 1 8.93 9.18 -6.34
N TRP A 2 8.20 8.14 -5.96
CA TRP A 2 7.43 8.13 -4.71
C TRP A 2 8.40 8.08 -3.54
N SER A 3 8.14 8.87 -2.49
CA SER A 3 9.00 8.90 -1.31
C SER A 3 8.65 7.71 -0.43
N GLU A 4 9.53 6.72 -0.32
CA GLU A 4 9.32 5.51 0.50
C GLU A 4 9.22 5.83 2.00
N ARG A 5 9.82 6.94 2.44
CA ARG A 5 9.94 7.30 3.86
C ARG A 5 9.88 8.80 4.06
N SER A 6 9.30 9.23 5.18
CA SER A 6 9.30 10.62 5.65
C SER A 6 9.85 10.68 7.07
N ASN A 7 10.66 11.71 7.38
CA ASN A 7 11.33 11.90 8.67
C ASN A 7 12.19 10.70 9.15
N CYS A 8 12.65 9.87 8.21
CA CYS A 8 13.53 8.73 8.47
C CYS A 8 14.87 8.90 7.75
N VAL A 9 15.95 8.47 8.40
CA VAL A 9 17.20 8.15 7.69
C VAL A 9 17.03 6.72 7.17
N GLY A 10 16.70 6.57 5.89
CA GLY A 10 16.57 5.26 5.24
C GLY A 10 17.93 4.64 4.91
N LEU A 11 18.02 3.32 4.91
CA LEU A 11 19.19 2.62 4.38
C LEU A 11 19.09 2.62 2.85
N LEU A 12 19.76 3.59 2.20
CA LEU A 12 19.70 3.78 0.74
C LEU A 12 20.10 2.51 -0.05
N THR A 13 20.98 1.68 0.50
CA THR A 13 21.40 0.42 -0.13
C THR A 13 20.26 -0.61 -0.16
N GLY A 14 19.48 -0.70 0.91
CA GLY A 14 18.32 -1.61 0.98
C GLY A 14 17.24 -1.23 -0.02
N SER A 15 16.87 0.06 -0.08
CA SER A 15 15.89 0.55 -1.07
C SER A 15 16.35 0.31 -2.52
N LYS A 16 17.65 0.48 -2.80
CA LYS A 16 18.20 0.19 -4.14
C LYS A 16 18.12 -1.29 -4.48
N ALA A 17 18.54 -2.17 -3.58
CA ALA A 17 18.47 -3.62 -3.81
C ALA A 17 17.03 -4.11 -4.00
N PHE A 18 16.08 -3.54 -3.24
CA PHE A 18 14.66 -3.87 -3.41
C PHE A 18 14.10 -3.40 -4.75
N ASN A 19 14.47 -2.20 -5.23
CA ASN A 19 14.09 -1.76 -6.57
C ASN A 19 14.68 -2.64 -7.67
N SER A 20 15.96 -3.05 -7.53
CA SER A 20 16.57 -4.00 -8.45
C SER A 20 15.83 -5.35 -8.47
N PHE A 21 15.40 -5.84 -7.30
CA PHE A 21 14.56 -7.05 -7.22
C PHE A 21 13.23 -6.88 -7.97
N ILE A 22 12.55 -5.75 -7.84
CA ILE A 22 11.31 -5.46 -8.58
C ILE A 22 11.57 -5.51 -10.10
N ASP A 23 12.63 -4.86 -10.56
CA ASP A 23 13.01 -4.80 -11.97
C ASP A 23 13.39 -6.20 -12.51
N GLU A 24 14.20 -6.96 -11.76
CA GLU A 24 14.65 -8.31 -12.13
C GLU A 24 13.50 -9.31 -12.19
N CYS A 25 12.58 -9.25 -11.23
CA CYS A 25 11.40 -10.11 -11.19
C CYS A 25 10.29 -9.66 -12.15
N LYS A 26 10.44 -8.49 -12.80
CA LYS A 26 9.44 -7.91 -13.71
C LYS A 26 8.05 -7.82 -13.09
N VAL A 27 8.01 -7.47 -11.81
CA VAL A 27 6.77 -7.25 -11.08
C VAL A 27 6.47 -5.76 -11.02
N VAL A 28 5.20 -5.42 -11.02
CA VAL A 28 4.72 -4.04 -11.00
C VAL A 28 4.35 -3.66 -9.57
N ASP A 29 4.90 -2.54 -9.11
CA ASP A 29 4.50 -1.91 -7.84
C ASP A 29 3.24 -1.06 -8.07
N LEU A 30 2.10 -1.51 -7.53
CA LEU A 30 0.83 -0.82 -7.71
C LEU A 30 0.76 0.47 -6.87
N PRO A 31 0.21 1.56 -7.42
CA PRO A 31 0.01 2.78 -6.64
C PRO A 31 -0.96 2.53 -5.49
N LEU A 32 -0.64 3.06 -4.31
CA LEU A 32 -1.53 3.01 -3.16
C LEU A 32 -2.60 4.10 -3.25
N PHE A 33 -3.87 3.70 -3.35
CA PHE A 33 -5.00 4.63 -3.35
C PHE A 33 -5.43 5.01 -1.93
N GLY A 34 -5.80 6.27 -1.75
CA GLY A 34 -6.36 6.81 -0.50
C GLY A 34 -5.36 7.08 0.62
N LYS A 35 -4.11 6.62 0.51
CA LYS A 35 -3.04 6.81 1.50
C LYS A 35 -1.69 7.00 0.83
N LYS A 36 -0.74 7.62 1.54
CA LYS A 36 0.64 7.85 1.06
C LYS A 36 1.67 6.87 1.64
N PHE A 37 1.43 6.41 2.86
CA PHE A 37 2.32 5.53 3.62
C PHE A 37 1.50 4.41 4.26
N THR A 38 2.14 3.26 4.51
CA THR A 38 1.48 2.12 5.15
C THR A 38 1.88 1.96 6.62
N TRP A 39 2.83 2.75 7.09
CA TRP A 39 3.30 2.69 8.47
C TRP A 39 3.62 4.07 9.03
N PHE A 40 3.25 4.26 10.30
CA PHE A 40 3.44 5.48 11.07
C PHE A 40 4.01 5.11 12.44
N ASP A 41 5.15 5.71 12.79
CA ASP A 41 5.74 5.58 14.10
C ASP A 41 5.17 6.64 15.08
N PRO A 42 5.37 6.47 16.40
CA PRO A 42 4.95 7.45 17.40
C PRO A 42 5.67 8.81 17.32
N LYS A 43 6.81 8.89 16.62
CA LYS A 43 7.67 10.07 16.47
C LYS A 43 7.44 10.77 15.12
N ASN A 44 6.29 10.55 14.49
CA ASN A 44 5.90 11.16 13.21
C ASN A 44 6.82 10.80 12.03
N LYS A 45 7.45 9.63 12.10
CA LYS A 45 8.12 8.98 10.99
C LYS A 45 7.11 8.14 10.23
N MET A 46 7.23 8.16 8.91
CA MET A 46 6.30 7.45 8.02
C MET A 46 7.09 6.61 7.02
N SER A 47 6.59 5.43 6.69
CA SER A 47 7.17 4.61 5.63
C SER A 47 6.14 3.77 4.90
N SER A 48 6.41 3.47 3.63
CA SER A 48 5.64 2.53 2.82
C SER A 48 6.32 1.17 2.85
N LEU A 49 5.96 0.37 3.86
CA LEU A 49 6.54 -0.96 4.10
C LEU A 49 5.72 -2.09 3.46
N ASP A 50 4.43 -1.85 3.28
CA ASP A 50 3.47 -2.85 2.82
C ASP A 50 3.04 -2.48 1.39
N ARG A 51 3.15 -3.42 0.45
CA ARG A 51 2.75 -3.26 -0.94
C ARG A 51 2.51 -4.61 -1.61
N PHE A 52 1.58 -4.66 -2.54
CA PHE A 52 1.39 -5.76 -3.48
C PHE A 52 2.24 -5.50 -4.72
N LEU A 53 3.09 -6.48 -5.02
CA LEU A 53 3.83 -6.56 -6.28
C LEU A 53 3.10 -7.54 -7.18
N VAL A 54 2.73 -7.11 -8.38
CA VAL A 54 1.85 -7.87 -9.26
C VAL A 54 2.56 -8.14 -10.58
N ASP A 55 2.54 -9.39 -11.01
CA ASP A 55 3.08 -9.78 -12.31
C ASP A 55 2.26 -9.15 -13.46
N GLU A 56 2.91 -8.75 -14.54
CA GLU A 56 2.24 -8.11 -15.69
C GLU A 56 1.10 -8.96 -16.26
N TYR A 57 1.23 -10.29 -16.26
CA TYR A 57 0.18 -11.20 -16.71
C TYR A 57 -1.11 -11.05 -15.89
N TRP A 58 -0.97 -10.82 -14.58
CA TRP A 58 -2.12 -10.61 -13.70
C TRP A 58 -2.82 -9.29 -13.99
N LEU A 59 -2.06 -8.24 -14.35
CA LEU A 59 -2.66 -6.96 -14.73
C LEU A 59 -3.44 -7.05 -16.04
N VAL A 60 -2.97 -7.86 -17.00
CA VAL A 60 -3.70 -8.11 -18.26
C VAL A 60 -4.93 -8.99 -18.03
N ARG A 61 -4.86 -9.94 -17.09
CA ARG A 61 -5.97 -10.85 -16.79
C ARG A 61 -7.07 -10.19 -15.97
N PHE A 62 -6.67 -9.43 -14.96
CA PHE A 62 -7.55 -8.75 -14.03
C PHE A 62 -7.39 -7.25 -14.24
N ASN A 63 -8.12 -6.73 -15.23
CA ASN A 63 -8.20 -5.29 -15.44
C ASN A 63 -8.71 -4.62 -14.17
N ASP A 64 -8.26 -3.38 -13.91
CA ASP A 64 -8.75 -2.55 -12.81
C ASP A 64 -8.46 -3.10 -11.39
N LEU A 65 -7.31 -3.76 -11.21
CA LEU A 65 -6.75 -4.06 -9.89
C LEU A 65 -6.35 -2.78 -9.15
N ILE A 66 -6.90 -2.60 -7.95
CA ILE A 66 -6.65 -1.45 -7.08
C ILE A 66 -6.03 -1.92 -5.77
N GLN A 67 -4.92 -1.30 -5.40
CA GLN A 67 -4.37 -1.36 -4.05
C GLN A 67 -4.87 -0.18 -3.22
N GLN A 68 -5.71 -0.43 -2.22
CA GLN A 68 -6.34 0.57 -1.37
C GLN A 68 -5.77 0.55 0.05
N GLY A 69 -5.40 1.71 0.58
CA GLY A 69 -5.10 1.87 2.00
C GLY A 69 -6.36 2.22 2.81
N TYR A 70 -6.54 1.54 3.95
CA TYR A 70 -7.63 1.81 4.89
C TYR A 70 -7.27 2.81 5.98
N ASP A 71 -8.27 3.21 6.75
CA ASP A 71 -8.02 4.04 7.92
C ASP A 71 -7.21 3.32 8.98
N ARG A 72 -6.41 4.11 9.69
CA ARG A 72 -5.51 3.61 10.72
C ARG A 72 -6.32 3.00 11.86
N SER A 73 -5.89 1.82 12.30
CA SER A 73 -6.36 1.21 13.54
C SER A 73 -5.54 1.73 14.74
N ILE A 74 -5.56 1.03 15.86
CA ILE A 74 -4.70 1.32 17.01
C ILE A 74 -3.21 1.06 16.67
N SER A 75 -2.94 0.19 15.68
CA SER A 75 -1.60 -0.08 15.20
C SER A 75 -0.98 1.12 14.48
N GLY A 76 0.35 1.18 14.43
CA GLY A 76 1.09 2.07 13.53
C GLY A 76 0.92 1.69 12.06
N HIS A 77 0.42 0.48 11.77
CA HIS A 77 0.19 0.00 10.42
C HIS A 77 -1.16 0.44 9.85
N ILE A 78 -1.17 0.69 8.55
CA ILE A 78 -2.33 0.85 7.70
C ILE A 78 -2.55 -0.47 6.97
N SER A 79 -3.75 -1.04 7.09
CA SER A 79 -4.13 -2.20 6.29
C SER A 79 -4.26 -1.81 4.82
N ILE A 80 -3.71 -2.64 3.94
CA ILE A 80 -3.86 -2.53 2.49
C ILE A 80 -4.73 -3.67 1.95
N LEU A 81 -5.54 -3.38 0.95
CA LEU A 81 -6.37 -4.36 0.24
C LEU A 81 -6.11 -4.27 -1.25
N LEU A 82 -5.96 -5.43 -1.89
CA LEU A 82 -5.97 -5.59 -3.32
C LEU A 82 -7.34 -6.14 -3.75
N TYR A 83 -8.01 -5.47 -4.67
CA TYR A 83 -9.29 -5.91 -5.22
C TYR A 83 -9.44 -5.48 -6.67
N ASN A 84 -10.33 -6.14 -7.41
CA ASN A 84 -10.69 -5.79 -8.77
C ASN A 84 -11.93 -4.88 -8.76
N SER A 85 -11.79 -3.60 -9.08
CA SER A 85 -12.91 -2.65 -8.98
C SER A 85 -14.06 -2.89 -9.96
N SER A 86 -13.82 -3.66 -11.03
CA SER A 86 -14.83 -3.99 -12.05
C SER A 86 -15.65 -5.24 -11.69
N VAL A 87 -15.16 -6.07 -10.76
CA VAL A 87 -15.79 -7.36 -10.40
C VAL A 87 -16.18 -7.38 -8.92
N ASP A 88 -15.33 -6.87 -8.05
CA ASP A 88 -15.55 -6.88 -6.62
C ASP A 88 -16.49 -5.74 -6.25
N CYS A 89 -17.68 -6.10 -5.77
CA CYS A 89 -18.55 -5.19 -5.05
C CYS A 89 -17.91 -4.91 -3.67
N VAL A 90 -16.85 -4.11 -3.67
CA VAL A 90 -16.31 -3.53 -2.44
C VAL A 90 -17.37 -2.60 -1.92
N THR A 91 -18.26 -3.14 -1.08
CA THR A 91 -19.16 -2.32 -0.30
C THR A 91 -18.27 -1.25 0.35
N PRO A 92 -18.59 0.05 0.22
CA PRO A 92 -18.02 1.01 1.13
C PRO A 92 -18.46 0.45 2.48
N LEU A 93 -17.52 -0.09 3.27
CA LEU A 93 -17.79 -0.40 4.65
C LEU A 93 -18.18 0.95 5.23
N THR A 94 -19.49 1.20 5.24
CA THR A 94 -20.10 2.33 5.89
C THR A 94 -19.65 2.16 7.31
N ARG A 95 -18.62 2.93 7.66
CA ARG A 95 -18.34 3.51 8.96
C ARG A 95 -19.42 3.10 9.97
N ILE A 96 -19.31 1.90 10.51
CA ILE A 96 -19.90 1.59 11.81
C ILE A 96 -18.95 2.29 12.78
N GLN A 97 -19.06 3.62 12.83
CA GLN A 97 -18.75 4.31 14.05
C GLN A 97 -19.76 3.76 15.05
N HIS A 98 -19.28 2.83 15.87
CA HIS A 98 -19.82 2.67 17.21
C HIS A 98 -19.81 4.07 17.83
N ARG A 99 -20.98 4.70 17.78
CA ARG A 99 -21.34 5.87 18.55
C ARG A 99 -21.49 5.35 19.98
N ASN A 100 -20.36 5.13 20.64
CA ASN A 100 -20.36 4.93 22.07
C ASN A 100 -20.67 6.29 22.71
N ARG A 101 -21.71 6.26 23.55
CA ARG A 101 -22.15 7.33 24.45
C ARG A 101 -21.00 7.83 25.31
#